data_AF-A0A944VRL0-F1
#
_entry.id   AF-A0A944VRL0-F1
#
_cell.length_a   1.000
_cell.length_b   1.000
_cell.length_c   1.000
_cell.angle_alpha   90.00
_cell.angle_beta   90.00
_cell.angle_gamma   90.00
#
_symmetry.space_group_name_H-M   'P 1'
#
loop_
_entity.id
_entity.type
_entity.pdbx_description
1 polymer ?
#
loop_
_entity_poly.entity_id
_entity_poly.type
_entity_poly.pdbx_seq_one_letter_code
_entity_poly.pdbx_strand_id
1 'polypeptide(L)'
;MGNQEKILKHVKKMPGHTQSQITYRLDIAQSTVKYHLLQLIKKNKIYSEKLFKIHYFPVGISDKIKIKTCIESNNNLNDIYKNLTKNMTLQEISSICNVSRSMASKRLQVLSSLGAIEKVKLGNKIKFCKK
;
A
#
# COMPACT_ATOMS: atom_id res chain seq x y z
N MET A 1 -4.85 -21.46 18.60
CA MET A 1 -3.94 -20.35 18.22
C MET A 1 -4.60 -19.02 18.57
N GLY A 2 -3.99 -18.21 19.44
CA GLY A 2 -4.59 -16.95 19.92
C GLY A 2 -4.60 -15.82 18.88
N ASN A 3 -5.47 -14.81 19.07
CA ASN A 3 -5.63 -13.69 18.14
C ASN A 3 -4.33 -12.91 17.89
N GLN A 4 -3.53 -12.68 18.93
CA GLN A 4 -2.23 -12.02 18.79
C GLN A 4 -1.29 -12.76 17.83
N GLU A 5 -1.25 -14.09 17.94
CA GLU A 5 -0.39 -14.93 17.11
C GLU A 5 -0.90 -14.96 15.66
N LYS A 6 -2.23 -15.00 15.45
CA LYS A 6 -2.85 -14.94 14.12
C LYS A 6 -2.49 -13.63 13.42
N ILE A 7 -2.61 -12.51 14.13
CA ILE A 7 -2.27 -11.18 13.62
C ILE A 7 -0.77 -11.09 13.29
N LEU A 8 0.11 -11.60 14.16
CA LEU A 8 1.54 -11.60 13.89
C LEU A 8 1.90 -12.43 12.65
N LYS A 9 1.35 -13.64 12.51
CA LYS A 9 1.57 -14.48 11.32
C LYS A 9 1.05 -13.79 10.07
N HIS A 10 -0.09 -13.11 10.15
CA HIS A 10 -0.66 -12.34 9.05
C HIS A 10 0.24 -11.18 8.61
N VAL A 11 0.72 -10.35 9.54
CA VAL A 11 1.61 -9.21 9.22
C VAL A 11 2.93 -9.70 8.62
N LYS A 12 3.46 -10.84 9.09
CA LYS A 12 4.68 -11.43 8.52
C LYS A 12 4.45 -12.00 7.10
N LYS A 13 3.32 -12.65 6.86
CA LYS A 13 2.98 -13.27 5.56
C LYS A 13 2.54 -12.24 4.52
N MET A 14 1.79 -11.23 4.94
CA MET A 14 1.20 -10.20 4.08
C MET A 14 1.44 -8.80 4.69
N PRO A 15 2.70 -8.33 4.70
CA PRO A 15 3.05 -7.04 5.26
C PRO A 15 2.45 -5.88 4.45
N GLY A 16 2.23 -4.74 5.09
CA GLY A 16 1.66 -3.58 4.42
C GLY A 16 0.14 -3.55 4.38
N HIS A 17 -0.55 -4.41 5.13
CA HIS A 17 -2.00 -4.24 5.35
C HIS A 17 -2.29 -3.20 6.44
N THR A 18 -3.40 -2.49 6.26
CA THR A 18 -4.01 -1.60 7.26
C THR A 18 -4.81 -2.40 8.30
N GLN A 19 -5.13 -1.78 9.43
CA GLN A 19 -5.93 -2.41 10.48
C GLN A 19 -7.26 -2.97 9.94
N SER A 20 -7.99 -2.21 9.12
CA SER A 20 -9.27 -2.66 8.55
C SER A 20 -9.12 -3.88 7.62
N GLN A 21 -8.03 -3.94 6.84
CA GLN A 21 -7.74 -5.11 6.00
C GLN A 21 -7.39 -6.34 6.85
N ILE A 22 -6.67 -6.16 7.96
CA ILE A 22 -6.36 -7.24 8.89
C ILE A 22 -7.65 -7.75 9.56
N THR A 23 -8.50 -6.85 10.06
CA THR A 23 -9.83 -7.15 10.60
C THR A 23 -10.64 -7.99 9.62
N TYR A 24 -10.79 -7.51 8.39
CA TYR A 24 -11.56 -8.20 7.35
C TYR A 24 -11.00 -9.59 7.02
N ARG A 25 -9.68 -9.73 6.87
CA ARG A 25 -9.06 -10.99 6.45
C ARG A 25 -8.99 -12.05 7.55
N LEU A 26 -8.93 -11.64 8.81
CA LEU A 26 -8.82 -12.56 9.94
C LEU A 26 -10.16 -12.83 10.63
N ASP A 27 -11.22 -12.10 10.23
CA ASP A 27 -12.52 -12.10 10.90
C ASP A 27 -12.38 -11.84 12.42
N ILE A 28 -11.62 -10.80 12.76
CA ILE A 28 -11.37 -10.38 14.15
C ILE A 28 -11.87 -8.96 14.32
N ALA A 29 -12.66 -8.73 15.37
CA ALA A 29 -13.17 -7.40 15.72
C ALA A 29 -12.07 -6.32 15.73
N GLN A 30 -12.41 -5.14 15.22
CA GLN A 30 -11.45 -4.05 15.00
C GLN A 30 -10.74 -3.60 16.29
N SER A 31 -11.44 -3.58 17.43
CA SER A 31 -10.89 -3.27 18.76
C SER A 31 -9.83 -4.30 19.19
N THR A 32 -10.14 -5.58 19.02
CA THR A 32 -9.23 -6.70 19.30
C THR A 32 -7.98 -6.67 18.43
N VAL A 33 -8.13 -6.38 17.13
CA VAL A 33 -6.99 -6.20 16.22
C VAL A 33 -6.13 -5.01 16.68
N LYS A 34 -6.74 -3.86 16.98
CA LYS A 34 -6.02 -2.67 17.46
C LYS A 34 -5.21 -2.99 18.71
N TYR A 35 -5.84 -3.63 19.69
CA TYR A 35 -5.19 -4.02 20.94
C TYR A 35 -3.94 -4.87 20.68
N HIS A 36 -4.06 -5.93 19.89
CA HIS A 36 -2.94 -6.82 19.63
C HIS A 36 -1.85 -6.19 18.76
N LEU A 37 -2.19 -5.32 17.79
CA LEU A 37 -1.20 -4.59 17.01
C LEU A 37 -0.35 -3.68 17.93
N LEU A 38 -0.98 -2.96 18.86
CA LEU A 38 -0.26 -2.15 19.85
C LEU A 38 0.66 -2.99 20.75
N GLN A 39 0.19 -4.15 21.21
CA GLN A 39 1.02 -5.08 22.00
C GLN A 39 2.21 -5.62 21.21
N LEU A 40 2.02 -5.95 19.93
CA LEU A 40 3.10 -6.44 19.07
C LEU A 40 4.13 -5.35 18.73
N ILE A 41 3.69 -4.10 18.60
CA ILE A 41 4.59 -2.94 18.46
C ILE A 41 5.41 -2.75 19.73
N LYS A 42 4.78 -2.76 20.91
CA LYS A 42 5.48 -2.67 22.21
C LYS A 42 6.54 -3.77 22.38
N LYS A 43 6.26 -4.97 21.88
CA LYS A 43 7.18 -6.13 21.91
C LYS A 43 8.23 -6.12 20.78
N ASN A 44 8.30 -5.04 20.00
CA ASN A 44 9.19 -4.88 18.84
C ASN A 44 9.12 -6.06 17.84
N LYS A 45 7.92 -6.63 17.64
CA LYS A 45 7.70 -7.72 16.67
C LYS A 45 7.23 -7.21 15.32
N ILE A 46 6.55 -6.07 15.31
CA ILE A 46 6.08 -5.34 14.14
C ILE A 46 6.26 -3.84 14.42
N TYR A 47 6.15 -3.02 13.38
CA TYR A 47 6.02 -1.58 13.50
C TYR A 47 4.90 -1.08 12.57
N SER A 48 4.48 0.16 12.76
CA SER A 48 3.53 0.83 11.87
C SER A 48 4.13 2.06 11.22
N GLU A 49 3.77 2.32 9.97
CA GLU A 49 4.25 3.47 9.19
C GLU A 49 3.08 4.11 8.43
N LYS A 50 3.08 5.44 8.34
CA LYS A 50 2.04 6.19 7.62
C LYS A 50 2.45 6.40 6.16
N LEU A 51 2.00 5.49 5.30
CA LEU A 51 2.21 5.50 3.85
C LEU A 51 0.86 5.80 3.16
N PHE A 52 0.38 7.04 3.25
CA PHE A 52 -1.01 7.47 3.01
C PHE A 52 -2.02 6.99 4.07
N LYS A 53 -2.02 5.70 4.42
CA LYS A 53 -2.72 5.15 5.60
C LYS A 53 -1.72 4.58 6.60
N ILE A 54 -2.17 4.15 7.77
CA ILE A 54 -1.32 3.40 8.71
C ILE A 54 -1.26 1.95 8.25
N HIS A 55 -0.06 1.52 7.87
CA HIS A 55 0.26 0.16 7.45
C HIS A 55 1.16 -0.51 8.48
N TYR A 56 1.04 -1.83 8.61
CA TYR A 56 1.79 -2.62 9.59
C TYR A 56 2.78 -3.57 8.90
N PHE A 57 3.99 -3.65 9.46
CA PHE A 57 5.12 -4.36 8.85
C PHE A 57 5.90 -5.16 9.91
N PRO A 58 6.50 -6.31 9.56
CA PRO A 58 7.46 -6.97 10.42
C PRO A 58 8.72 -6.12 10.57
N VAL A 59 9.32 -6.13 11.76
CA VAL A 59 10.61 -5.47 12.00
C VAL A 59 11.69 -6.09 11.10
N GLY A 60 12.53 -5.24 10.51
CA GLY A 60 13.61 -5.67 9.60
C GLY A 60 13.19 -5.89 8.14
N ILE A 61 11.95 -5.52 7.75
CA ILE A 61 11.57 -5.53 6.33
C ILE A 61 12.39 -4.49 5.55
N SER A 62 12.81 -4.82 4.32
CA SER A 62 13.49 -3.86 3.46
C SER A 62 12.50 -2.87 2.84
N ASP A 63 12.94 -1.65 2.56
CA ASP A 63 12.09 -0.61 1.96
C ASP A 63 11.52 -1.03 0.60
N LYS A 64 12.29 -1.78 -0.20
CA LYS A 64 11.82 -2.32 -1.48
C LYS A 64 10.62 -3.26 -1.30
N ILE A 65 10.69 -4.17 -0.32
CA ILE A 65 9.58 -5.10 -0.03
C ILE A 65 8.41 -4.31 0.57
N LYS A 66 8.68 -3.36 1.47
CA LYS A 66 7.67 -2.50 2.09
C LYS A 66 6.81 -1.76 1.05
N ILE A 67 7.45 -1.08 0.10
CA ILE A 67 6.77 -0.34 -0.98
C ILE A 67 5.97 -1.31 -1.84
N LYS A 68 6.58 -2.42 -2.25
CA LYS A 68 5.93 -3.44 -3.08
C LYS A 68 4.64 -3.96 -2.42
N THR A 69 4.71 -4.42 -1.17
CA THR A 69 3.55 -5.03 -0.52
C THR A 69 2.49 -4.01 -0.13
N CYS A 70 2.89 -2.76 0.14
CA CYS A 70 1.94 -1.65 0.32
C CYS A 70 1.11 -1.42 -0.96
N ILE A 71 1.73 -1.42 -2.13
CA ILE A 71 1.06 -1.27 -3.43
C ILE A 71 0.13 -2.47 -3.68
N GLU A 72 0.65 -3.69 -3.52
CA GLU A 72 -0.10 -4.93 -3.77
C GLU A 72 -1.31 -5.09 -2.84
N SER A 73 -1.27 -4.51 -1.64
CA SER A 73 -2.39 -4.55 -0.68
C SER A 73 -3.65 -3.82 -1.15
N ASN A 74 -3.54 -2.94 -2.15
CA ASN A 74 -4.63 -2.10 -2.64
C ASN A 74 -4.84 -2.33 -4.14
N ASN A 75 -5.93 -3.00 -4.51
CA ASN A 75 -6.22 -3.39 -5.90
C ASN A 75 -6.08 -2.22 -6.89
N ASN A 76 -6.77 -1.10 -6.65
CA ASN A 76 -6.70 0.06 -7.54
C ASN A 76 -5.29 0.66 -7.65
N LEU A 77 -4.52 0.63 -6.56
CA LEU A 77 -3.14 1.12 -6.55
C LEU A 77 -2.23 0.17 -7.33
N ASN A 78 -2.40 -1.14 -7.13
CA ASN A 78 -1.69 -2.21 -7.81
C ASN A 78 -1.98 -2.24 -9.31
N ASP A 79 -3.25 -2.09 -9.70
CA ASP A 79 -3.68 -2.12 -11.09
C ASP A 79 -3.10 -0.93 -11.87
N ILE A 80 -3.16 0.27 -11.29
CA ILE A 80 -2.51 1.45 -11.88
C ILE A 80 -1.00 1.27 -11.96
N TYR A 81 -0.36 0.78 -10.90
CA TYR A 81 1.08 0.55 -10.90
C TYR A 81 1.48 -0.48 -11.96
N LYS A 82 0.79 -1.62 -12.06
CA LYS A 82 1.09 -2.66 -13.07
C LYS A 82 0.97 -2.13 -14.49
N ASN A 83 -0.10 -1.40 -14.80
CA ASN A 83 -0.37 -0.86 -16.13
C ASN A 83 0.54 0.31 -16.53
N LEU A 84 1.26 0.93 -15.58
CA LEU A 84 2.25 1.96 -15.88
C LEU A 84 3.52 1.31 -16.50
N THR A 85 3.53 1.15 -17.82
CA THR A 85 4.61 0.46 -18.55
C THR A 85 5.52 1.39 -19.36
N LYS A 86 5.06 2.62 -19.63
CA LYS A 86 5.78 3.65 -20.39
C LYS A 86 5.54 5.03 -19.73
N ASN A 87 6.11 6.08 -20.29
CA ASN A 87 5.80 7.46 -19.90
C ASN A 87 4.37 7.82 -20.35
N MET A 88 3.43 7.74 -19.41
CA MET A 88 1.99 7.88 -19.67
C MET A 88 1.40 9.10 -18.97
N THR A 89 0.45 9.74 -19.64
CA THR A 89 -0.37 10.82 -19.09
C THR A 89 -1.48 10.29 -18.18
N LEU A 90 -2.06 11.17 -17.36
CA LEU A 90 -3.22 10.83 -16.54
C LEU A 90 -4.40 10.27 -17.37
N GLN A 91 -4.61 10.80 -18.57
CA GLN A 91 -5.70 10.35 -19.45
C GLN A 91 -5.46 8.93 -19.95
N GLU A 92 -4.26 8.62 -20.44
CA GLU A 92 -3.90 7.26 -20.90
C GLU A 92 -4.03 6.24 -19.76
N ILE A 93 -3.57 6.57 -18.56
CA ILE A 93 -3.68 5.69 -17.39
C ILE A 93 -5.14 5.45 -17.00
N SER A 94 -5.94 6.52 -16.98
CA SER A 94 -7.39 6.45 -16.68
C SER A 94 -8.12 5.53 -17.66
N SER A 95 -7.81 5.64 -18.97
CA SER A 95 -8.39 4.80 -20.02
C SER A 95 -7.94 3.34 -19.90
N ILE A 96 -6.64 3.06 -19.76
CA ILE A 96 -6.13 1.68 -19.70
C ILE A 96 -6.61 0.96 -18.45
N CYS A 97 -6.65 1.64 -17.30
CA CYS A 97 -7.11 1.02 -16.05
C CYS A 97 -8.63 1.02 -15.90
N ASN A 98 -9.39 1.58 -16.86
CA ASN A 98 -10.84 1.73 -16.80
C ASN A 98 -11.33 2.36 -15.48
N VAL A 99 -10.69 3.45 -15.05
CA VAL A 99 -11.03 4.21 -13.84
C VAL A 99 -11.18 5.69 -14.15
N SER A 100 -11.88 6.44 -13.30
CA SER A 100 -12.00 7.89 -13.48
C SER A 100 -10.65 8.60 -13.33
N ARG A 101 -10.49 9.74 -14.04
CA ARG A 101 -9.28 10.59 -13.93
C ARG A 101 -9.02 11.06 -12.50
N SER A 102 -10.07 11.35 -11.73
CA SER A 102 -9.94 11.77 -10.33
C SER A 102 -9.42 10.64 -9.44
N MET A 103 -9.89 9.40 -9.64
CA MET A 103 -9.37 8.22 -8.94
C MET A 103 -7.91 7.95 -9.32
N ALA A 104 -7.61 7.93 -10.64
CA ALA A 104 -6.25 7.72 -11.13
C ALA A 104 -5.28 8.77 -10.56
N SER A 105 -5.66 10.05 -10.56
CA SER A 105 -4.85 11.13 -10.00
C SER A 105 -4.53 10.91 -8.52
N LYS A 106 -5.53 10.54 -7.70
CA LYS A 106 -5.32 10.26 -6.27
C LYS A 106 -4.35 9.09 -6.06
N ARG A 107 -4.45 8.03 -6.88
CA ARG A 107 -3.56 6.86 -6.77
C ARG A 107 -2.15 7.17 -7.23
N LEU A 108 -1.97 7.96 -8.29
CA LEU A 108 -0.67 8.42 -8.75
C LEU A 108 0.03 9.31 -7.71
N GLN A 109 -0.71 10.17 -7.00
CA GLN A 109 -0.16 10.93 -5.87
C GLN A 109 0.36 10.01 -4.77
N VAL A 110 -0.40 8.95 -4.43
CA VAL A 110 0.06 7.94 -3.46
C VAL A 110 1.32 7.23 -3.96
N LEU A 111 1.32 6.70 -5.19
CA LEU A 111 2.50 6.03 -5.76
C LEU A 111 3.74 6.94 -5.78
N SER A 112 3.56 8.23 -6.07
CA SER A 112 4.65 9.20 -6.06
C SER A 112 5.16 9.47 -4.65
N SER A 113 4.26 9.58 -3.66
CA SER A 113 4.64 9.72 -2.24
C SER A 113 5.36 8.49 -1.67
N LEU A 114 5.09 7.30 -2.23
CA LEU A 114 5.81 6.07 -1.90
C LEU A 114 7.18 5.98 -2.59
N GLY A 115 7.51 6.92 -3.47
CA GLY A 115 8.72 6.86 -4.30
C GLY A 115 8.70 5.76 -5.38
N ALA A 116 7.54 5.13 -5.63
CA ALA A 116 7.42 4.03 -6.59
C ALA A 116 7.33 4.51 -8.05
N ILE A 117 6.92 5.75 -8.24
CA ILE A 117 6.84 6.41 -9.54
C ILE A 117 7.38 7.82 -9.45
N GLU A 118 7.69 8.40 -10.59
CA GLU A 118 8.03 9.81 -10.74
C GLU A 118 7.09 10.50 -11.74
N LYS A 119 7.06 11.83 -11.61
CA LYS A 119 6.28 12.72 -12.46
C LYS A 119 7.24 13.53 -13.32
N VAL A 120 7.15 13.37 -14.64
CA VAL A 120 8.02 14.01 -15.61
C VAL A 120 7.21 15.01 -16.45
N LYS A 121 7.72 16.23 -16.59
CA LYS A 121 7.14 17.24 -17.50
C LYS A 121 7.81 17.10 -18.86
N LEU A 122 7.04 16.76 -19.89
CA LEU A 122 7.49 16.62 -21.28
C LEU A 122 6.68 17.59 -22.14
N GLY A 123 7.30 18.73 -22.46
CA GLY A 123 6.64 19.87 -23.08
C GLY A 123 5.49 20.41 -22.21
N ASN A 124 4.30 20.51 -22.80
CA ASN A 124 3.08 20.95 -22.11
C ASN A 124 2.33 19.83 -21.38
N LYS A 125 2.82 18.59 -21.43
CA LYS A 125 2.15 17.42 -20.82
C LYS A 125 2.92 16.91 -19.60
N ILE A 126 2.16 16.49 -18.60
CA ILE A 126 2.67 15.75 -17.44
C ILE A 126 2.54 14.25 -17.74
N LYS A 127 3.63 13.52 -17.55
CA LYS A 127 3.69 12.07 -17.66
C LYS A 127 4.18 11.43 -16.36
N PHE A 128 3.87 10.16 -16.18
CA PHE A 128 4.27 9.36 -15.03
C PHE A 128 5.05 8.13 -15.51
N CYS A 129 6.07 7.74 -14.75
CA CYS A 129 6.89 6.56 -15.01
C CYS A 129 7.31 5.88 -13.70
N LYS A 130 7.56 4.57 -13.77
CA LYS A 130 8.10 3.80 -12.65
C LYS A 130 9.56 4.20 -12.39
N LYS A 131 9.94 4.22 -11.12
CA LYS A 131 11.34 4.25 -10.70
C LYS A 131 11.93 2.86 -10.64
#